data_AF-A0A3S9V9G9-F1
#
_entry.id   AF-A0A3S9V9G9-F1
#
_cell.length_a   1.000
_cell.length_b   1.000
_cell.length_c   1.000
_cell.angle_alpha   90.00
_cell.angle_beta   90.00
_cell.angle_gamma   90.00
#
_symmetry.space_group_name_H-M   'P 1'
#
loop_
_entity.id
_entity.type
_entity.pdbx_description
1 polymer ?
#
loop_
_entity_poly.entity_id
_entity_poly.type
_entity_poly.pdbx_seq_one_letter_code
_entity_poly.pdbx_strand_id
1 'polypeptide(L)'
;MKKPSAASLKKVTPENLIGLGAERLAEILAEVAETRVDLKRRLRMELAADLGPEHLVPEIYKRLQAFETSKGQITWRQKPAFIRDLDALRALIVRLARGEPDAAAERLWRFLAAEPQVGRRLREREDAVEAVYLRAAADLGYLLALRDPQLTANALVEAAAARPQGWARWLPAALEPVLPATAALALVEALALKVSAPGWSLVLRHLADAAGDIEAVKSTYSPAALKTPAVAVQIARRHLAVGELDDAGEALRQAAPKPGLLGRSLRRTSTGRPPGSTIFRPPAKPKPPRRSAGPRFREPSTSVGPRPSPGRSTISTTWRPKPRPLITPPSTPTSSGACTF
;
A
#
# COMPACT_ATOMS: atom_id res chain seq x y z
N MET A 1 23.39 36.21 10.23
CA MET A 1 23.20 34.74 10.08
C MET A 1 24.56 34.07 9.96
N LYS A 2 24.80 32.96 10.68
CA LYS A 2 26.08 32.23 10.61
C LYS A 2 26.21 31.56 9.24
N LYS A 3 27.31 31.76 8.51
CA LYS A 3 27.56 31.07 7.23
C LYS A 3 27.55 29.55 7.46
N PRO A 4 26.91 28.75 6.59
CA PRO A 4 26.87 27.30 6.72
C PRO A 4 28.29 26.72 6.66
N SER A 5 28.54 25.68 7.46
CA SER A 5 29.86 25.03 7.50
C SER A 5 30.10 24.16 6.26
N ALA A 6 31.37 23.99 5.88
CA ALA A 6 31.74 23.16 4.72
C ALA A 6 31.26 21.70 4.83
N ALA A 7 31.16 21.15 6.06
CA ALA A 7 30.62 19.81 6.28
C ALA A 7 29.11 19.74 6.00
N SER A 8 28.36 20.79 6.34
CA SER A 8 26.93 20.88 6.04
C SER A 8 26.65 20.99 4.54
N LEU A 9 27.49 21.74 3.81
CA LEU A 9 27.36 21.94 2.36
C LEU A 9 27.70 20.67 1.56
N LYS A 10 28.51 19.75 2.12
CA LYS A 10 28.86 18.47 1.48
C LYS A 10 27.84 17.36 1.70
N LYS A 11 26.79 17.60 2.48
CA LYS A 11 25.74 16.61 2.73
C LYS A 11 24.86 16.46 1.49
N VAL A 12 24.59 15.23 1.05
CA VAL A 12 23.66 14.97 -0.06
C VAL A 12 22.24 15.31 0.40
N THR A 13 21.75 16.48 0.02
CA THR A 13 20.42 17.02 0.31
C THR A 13 19.87 17.69 -0.94
N PRO A 14 18.55 17.77 -1.15
CA PRO A 14 17.98 18.42 -2.32
C PRO A 14 18.52 19.83 -2.56
N GLU A 15 18.67 20.62 -1.50
CA GLU A 15 19.15 22.00 -1.57
C GLU A 15 20.61 22.07 -2.03
N ASN A 16 21.47 21.22 -1.47
CA ASN A 16 22.87 21.17 -1.89
C ASN A 16 23.01 20.59 -3.31
N LEU A 17 22.13 19.66 -3.71
CA LEU A 17 22.10 19.11 -5.07
C LEU A 17 21.67 20.16 -6.09
N ILE A 18 20.68 21.00 -5.79
CA ILE A 18 20.32 22.15 -6.64
C ILE A 18 21.54 23.05 -6.88
N GLY A 19 22.39 23.25 -5.86
CA GLY A 19 23.64 24.00 -5.96
C GLY A 19 24.70 23.39 -6.90
N LEU A 20 24.61 22.11 -7.28
CA LEU A 20 25.50 21.51 -8.29
C LEU A 20 25.19 21.94 -9.72
N GLY A 21 23.98 22.45 -9.98
CA GLY A 21 23.50 22.78 -11.32
C GLY A 21 22.88 21.59 -12.06
N ALA A 22 22.00 21.90 -13.01
CA ALA A 22 21.22 20.90 -13.74
C ALA A 22 22.10 20.02 -14.63
N GLU A 23 23.12 20.61 -15.27
CA GLU A 23 24.03 19.95 -16.19
C GLU A 23 24.83 18.85 -15.47
N ARG A 24 25.45 19.20 -14.34
CA ARG A 24 26.26 18.23 -13.57
C ARG A 24 25.40 17.12 -12.97
N LEU A 25 24.20 17.45 -12.52
CA LEU A 25 23.25 16.43 -12.05
C LEU A 25 22.82 15.48 -13.19
N ALA A 26 22.57 16.01 -14.40
CA ALA A 26 22.18 15.21 -15.55
C ALA A 26 23.29 14.23 -15.96
N GLU A 27 24.55 14.68 -16.02
CA GLU A 27 25.71 13.82 -16.28
C GLU A 27 25.79 12.66 -15.27
N ILE A 28 25.74 12.96 -13.97
CA ILE A 28 25.83 11.96 -12.91
C ILE A 28 24.64 10.98 -13.00
N LEU A 29 23.43 11.48 -13.24
CA LEU A 29 22.25 10.62 -13.37
C LEU A 29 22.34 9.70 -14.59
N ALA A 30 22.84 10.21 -15.73
CA ALA A 30 23.05 9.42 -16.93
C ALA A 30 24.10 8.32 -16.70
N GLU A 31 25.24 8.65 -16.09
CA GLU A 31 26.28 7.68 -15.72
C GLU A 31 25.74 6.58 -14.78
N VAL A 32 25.02 6.97 -13.73
CA VAL A 32 24.44 6.00 -12.77
C VAL A 32 23.36 5.15 -13.44
N ALA A 33 22.57 5.73 -14.36
CA ALA A 33 21.52 5.01 -15.07
C ALA A 33 22.05 3.88 -15.97
N GLU A 34 23.28 3.96 -16.48
CA GLU A 34 23.88 2.87 -17.27
C GLU A 34 24.05 1.57 -16.48
N THR A 35 24.28 1.66 -15.17
CA THR A 35 24.41 0.48 -14.30
C THR A 35 23.10 0.11 -13.60
N ARG A 36 22.11 1.00 -13.59
CA ARG A 36 20.84 0.85 -12.87
C ARG A 36 19.64 0.89 -13.80
N VAL A 37 19.22 -0.30 -14.23
CA VAL A 37 18.07 -0.50 -15.14
C VAL A 37 16.77 0.07 -14.59
N ASP A 38 16.56 0.02 -13.27
CA ASP A 38 15.41 0.63 -12.59
C ASP A 38 15.39 2.15 -12.73
N LEU A 39 16.54 2.80 -12.50
CA LEU A 39 16.68 4.25 -12.63
C LEU A 39 16.55 4.70 -14.09
N LYS A 40 17.23 4.03 -15.02
CA LYS A 40 17.17 4.33 -16.46
C LYS A 40 15.74 4.27 -17.00
N ARG A 41 14.96 3.27 -16.54
CA ARG A 41 13.54 3.17 -16.89
C ARG A 41 12.73 4.33 -16.32
N ARG A 42 12.92 4.66 -15.04
CA ARG A 42 12.20 5.78 -14.42
C ARG A 42 12.49 7.10 -15.14
N LEU A 43 13.75 7.42 -15.40
CA LEU A 43 14.13 8.62 -16.14
C LEU A 43 13.48 8.67 -17.52
N ARG A 44 13.46 7.55 -18.26
CA ARG A 44 12.77 7.49 -19.57
C ARG A 44 11.28 7.81 -19.46
N MET A 45 10.60 7.28 -18.43
CA MET A 45 9.18 7.53 -18.23
C MET A 45 8.89 8.98 -17.83
N GLU A 46 9.73 9.60 -16.99
CA GLU A 46 9.61 11.02 -16.64
C GLU A 46 9.84 11.91 -17.87
N LEU A 47 10.86 11.61 -18.68
CA LEU A 47 11.11 12.31 -19.95
C LEU A 47 9.94 12.13 -20.93
N ALA A 48 9.38 10.93 -21.03
CA ALA A 48 8.18 10.68 -21.83
C ALA A 48 6.97 11.47 -21.32
N ALA A 49 6.82 11.62 -20.00
CA ALA A 49 5.77 12.44 -19.40
C ALA A 49 5.93 13.94 -19.67
N ASP A 50 7.16 14.42 -19.84
CA ASP A 50 7.45 15.80 -20.23
C ASP A 50 7.17 16.05 -21.73
N LEU A 51 7.35 15.03 -22.59
CA LEU A 51 7.06 15.13 -24.02
C LEU A 51 5.56 15.12 -24.32
N GLY A 52 4.77 14.32 -23.59
CA GLY A 52 3.32 14.30 -23.74
C GLY A 52 2.67 12.93 -23.53
N PRO A 53 1.33 12.86 -23.48
CA PRO A 53 0.57 11.62 -23.32
C PRO A 53 0.90 10.53 -24.35
N GLU A 54 1.12 10.92 -25.61
CA GLU A 54 1.46 10.06 -26.74
C GLU A 54 2.75 9.27 -26.53
N HIS A 55 3.71 9.84 -25.80
CA HIS A 55 4.97 9.20 -25.44
C HIS A 55 4.88 8.45 -24.11
N LEU A 56 4.13 8.98 -23.15
CA LEU A 56 4.00 8.40 -21.82
C LEU A 56 3.16 7.11 -21.81
N VAL A 57 2.06 7.09 -22.55
CA VAL A 57 1.11 5.97 -22.58
C VAL A 57 1.79 4.63 -22.93
N PRO A 58 2.59 4.51 -23.99
CA PRO A 58 3.27 3.27 -24.33
C PRO A 58 4.24 2.79 -23.24
N GLU A 59 4.92 3.71 -22.56
CA GLU A 59 5.86 3.36 -21.49
C GLU A 59 5.13 2.85 -20.24
N ILE A 60 4.00 3.48 -19.87
CA ILE A 60 3.11 2.97 -18.82
C ILE A 60 2.59 1.57 -19.18
N TYR A 61 2.11 1.39 -20.41
CA TYR A 61 1.59 0.10 -20.89
C TYR A 61 2.65 -1.01 -20.77
N LYS A 62 3.86 -0.77 -21.28
CA LYS A 62 4.97 -1.75 -21.18
C LYS A 62 5.28 -2.08 -19.73
N ARG A 63 5.25 -1.09 -18.83
CA ARG A 63 5.56 -1.33 -17.42
C ARG A 63 4.45 -2.10 -16.70
N LEU A 64 3.19 -1.77 -16.94
CA LEU A 64 2.05 -2.52 -16.43
C LEU A 64 2.09 -3.97 -16.92
N GLN A 65 2.33 -4.18 -18.21
CA GLN A 65 2.45 -5.53 -18.78
C GLN A 65 3.57 -6.33 -18.10
N ALA A 66 4.70 -5.71 -17.75
CA ALA A 66 5.76 -6.37 -17.01
C ALA A 66 5.32 -6.77 -15.58
N PHE A 67 4.46 -5.99 -14.92
CA PHE A 67 3.88 -6.39 -13.63
C PHE A 67 2.85 -7.51 -13.76
N GLU A 68 2.03 -7.49 -14.81
CA GLU A 68 1.01 -8.50 -15.11
C GLU A 68 1.61 -9.86 -15.51
N THR A 69 2.81 -9.88 -16.10
CA THR A 69 3.40 -11.11 -16.69
C THR A 69 4.61 -11.67 -15.92
N SER A 70 5.34 -10.85 -15.17
CA SER A 70 6.55 -11.31 -14.49
C SER A 70 6.22 -12.32 -13.39
N LYS A 71 7.01 -13.40 -13.32
CA LYS A 71 6.86 -14.49 -12.32
C LYS A 71 8.00 -14.55 -11.30
N GLY A 72 9.05 -13.76 -11.50
CA GLY A 72 10.25 -13.78 -10.66
C GLY A 72 9.96 -13.26 -9.26
N GLN A 73 10.36 -14.04 -8.24
CA GLN A 73 10.23 -13.67 -6.84
C GLN A 73 11.05 -12.41 -6.53
N ILE A 74 10.46 -11.53 -5.73
CA ILE A 74 11.08 -10.27 -5.27
C ILE A 74 11.75 -10.57 -3.94
N THR A 75 13.08 -10.53 -3.95
CA THR A 75 13.87 -10.71 -2.73
C THR A 75 13.73 -9.52 -1.78
N TRP A 76 14.01 -9.73 -0.49
CA TRP A 76 13.98 -8.65 0.51
C TRP A 76 14.86 -7.44 0.14
N ARG A 77 15.99 -7.66 -0.55
CA ARG A 77 16.87 -6.58 -1.05
C ARG A 77 16.25 -5.78 -2.19
N GLN A 78 15.49 -6.43 -3.06
CA GLN A 78 14.80 -5.81 -4.19
C GLN A 78 13.52 -5.10 -3.77
N LYS A 79 12.88 -5.55 -2.68
CA LYS A 79 11.58 -5.07 -2.21
C LYS A 79 11.49 -3.54 -2.10
N PRO A 80 12.42 -2.80 -1.46
CA PRO A 80 12.31 -1.34 -1.36
C PRO A 80 12.36 -0.64 -2.72
N ALA A 81 13.18 -1.13 -3.65
CA ALA A 81 13.25 -0.57 -5.01
C ALA A 81 11.97 -0.88 -5.80
N PHE A 82 11.43 -2.09 -5.64
CA PHE A 82 10.16 -2.48 -6.25
C PHE A 82 8.98 -1.62 -5.78
N ILE A 83 8.84 -1.38 -4.47
CA ILE A 83 7.75 -0.54 -3.93
C ILE A 83 7.83 0.89 -4.48
N ARG A 84 9.04 1.47 -4.54
CA ARG A 84 9.23 2.81 -5.12
C ARG A 84 8.87 2.86 -6.60
N ASP A 85 9.21 1.82 -7.36
CA ASP A 85 8.87 1.73 -8.78
C ASP A 85 7.36 1.53 -9.01
N LEU A 86 6.70 0.73 -8.16
CA LEU A 86 5.26 0.55 -8.17
C LEU A 86 4.51 1.87 -7.88
N ASP A 87 4.94 2.62 -6.86
CA ASP A 87 4.35 3.92 -6.50
C ASP A 87 4.68 5.01 -7.53
N ALA A 88 5.88 4.99 -8.13
CA ALA A 88 6.24 5.90 -9.21
C ALA A 88 5.38 5.67 -10.47
N LEU A 89 5.09 4.41 -10.82
CA LEU A 89 4.18 4.11 -11.92
C LEU A 89 2.78 4.67 -11.65
N ARG A 90 2.24 4.49 -10.45
CA ARG A 90 0.96 5.09 -10.03
C ARG A 90 0.98 6.60 -10.20
N ALA A 91 2.01 7.28 -9.69
CA ALA A 91 2.15 8.73 -9.78
C ALA A 91 2.21 9.24 -11.23
N LEU A 92 2.87 8.51 -12.14
CA LEU A 92 2.90 8.82 -13.57
C LEU A 92 1.52 8.66 -14.23
N ILE A 93 0.75 7.63 -13.84
CA ILE A 93 -0.63 7.46 -14.31
C ILE A 93 -1.50 8.64 -13.84
N VAL A 94 -1.34 9.10 -12.59
CA VAL A 94 -2.05 10.29 -12.09
C VAL A 94 -1.63 11.56 -12.85
N ARG A 95 -0.34 11.70 -13.19
CA ARG A 95 0.14 12.82 -14.00
C ARG A 95 -0.48 12.82 -15.40
N LEU A 96 -0.64 11.66 -16.02
CA LEU A 96 -1.32 11.49 -17.31
C LEU A 96 -2.76 12.03 -17.29
N ALA A 97 -3.46 11.93 -16.16
CA ALA A 97 -4.85 12.36 -16.01
C ALA A 97 -5.07 13.87 -16.25
N ARG A 98 -4.01 14.69 -16.22
CA ARG A 98 -4.10 16.13 -16.53
C ARG A 98 -4.45 16.40 -17.99
N GLY A 99 -4.07 15.51 -18.90
CA GLY A 99 -4.37 15.63 -20.33
C GLY A 99 -5.35 14.55 -20.81
N GLU A 100 -5.21 13.33 -20.30
CA GLU A 100 -5.96 12.15 -20.75
C GLU A 100 -6.60 11.43 -19.54
N PRO A 101 -7.64 12.01 -18.92
CA PRO A 101 -8.26 11.43 -17.72
C PRO A 101 -8.83 10.03 -17.98
N ASP A 102 -9.35 9.79 -19.18
CA ASP A 102 -9.94 8.50 -19.51
C ASP A 102 -8.90 7.40 -19.68
N ALA A 103 -7.80 7.73 -20.35
CA ALA A 103 -6.65 6.84 -20.45
C ALA A 103 -6.06 6.53 -19.06
N ALA A 104 -5.95 7.54 -18.19
CA ALA A 104 -5.45 7.36 -16.83
C ALA A 104 -6.34 6.41 -16.02
N ALA A 105 -7.67 6.57 -16.06
CA ALA A 105 -8.60 5.70 -15.37
C ALA A 105 -8.48 4.24 -15.84
N GLU A 106 -8.44 3.99 -17.16
CA GLU A 106 -8.22 2.65 -17.74
C GLU A 106 -6.92 2.00 -17.20
N ARG A 107 -5.85 2.79 -17.07
CA ARG A 107 -4.55 2.31 -16.56
C ARG A 107 -4.59 2.04 -15.06
N LEU A 108 -5.34 2.81 -14.27
CA LEU A 108 -5.54 2.53 -12.84
C LEU A 108 -6.37 1.26 -12.62
N TRP A 109 -7.42 1.02 -13.43
CA TRP A 109 -8.15 -0.26 -13.41
C TRP A 109 -7.21 -1.45 -13.61
N ARG A 110 -6.36 -1.39 -14.64
CA ARG A 110 -5.34 -2.43 -14.91
C ARG A 110 -4.30 -2.54 -13.81
N PHE A 111 -3.86 -1.42 -13.25
CA PHE A 111 -2.92 -1.39 -12.13
C PHE A 111 -3.49 -2.16 -10.93
N LEU A 112 -4.73 -1.89 -10.51
CA LEU A 112 -5.41 -2.63 -9.44
C LEU A 112 -5.61 -4.11 -9.81
N ALA A 113 -5.93 -4.40 -11.08
CA ALA A 113 -6.09 -5.75 -11.60
C ALA A 113 -4.79 -6.58 -11.48
N ALA A 114 -3.61 -5.95 -11.55
CA ALA A 114 -2.30 -6.61 -11.48
C ALA A 114 -1.89 -7.07 -10.06
N GLU A 115 -2.60 -6.64 -9.00
CA GLU A 115 -2.23 -6.93 -7.60
C GLU A 115 -2.00 -8.42 -7.26
N PRO A 116 -2.79 -9.40 -7.72
CA PRO A 116 -2.57 -10.81 -7.39
C PRO A 116 -1.24 -11.29 -7.94
N GLN A 117 -0.90 -10.85 -9.15
CA GLN A 117 0.35 -11.25 -9.78
C GLN A 117 1.55 -10.63 -9.07
N VAL A 118 1.43 -9.37 -8.67
CA VAL A 118 2.46 -8.70 -7.85
C VAL A 118 2.58 -9.38 -6.49
N GLY A 119 1.46 -9.68 -5.83
CA GLY A 119 1.41 -10.35 -4.53
C GLY A 119 2.07 -11.73 -4.55
N ARG A 120 1.85 -12.53 -5.60
CA ARG A 120 2.49 -13.87 -5.79
C ARG A 120 4.02 -13.83 -5.86
N ARG A 121 4.60 -12.67 -6.13
CA ARG A 121 6.06 -12.48 -6.20
C ARG A 121 6.66 -12.07 -4.87
N LEU A 122 5.83 -11.76 -3.87
CA LEU A 122 6.25 -11.40 -2.52
C LEU A 122 6.01 -12.61 -1.62
N ARG A 123 6.99 -12.92 -0.77
CA ARG A 123 6.89 -14.05 0.16
C ARG A 123 5.81 -13.83 1.22
N GLU A 124 5.65 -12.59 1.64
CA GLU A 124 4.72 -12.16 2.69
C GLU A 124 3.92 -10.98 2.17
N ARG A 125 2.73 -10.76 2.76
CA ARG A 125 1.97 -9.53 2.51
C ARG A 125 2.75 -8.36 3.11
N GLU A 126 2.82 -7.28 2.35
CA GLU A 126 3.59 -6.09 2.72
C GLU A 126 2.66 -4.89 2.77
N ASP A 127 2.51 -4.30 3.96
CA ASP A 127 1.66 -3.12 4.17
C ASP A 127 2.05 -1.95 3.26
N ALA A 128 3.35 -1.81 2.98
CA ALA A 128 3.85 -0.79 2.07
C ALA A 128 3.41 -1.00 0.60
N VAL A 129 3.18 -2.25 0.18
CA VAL A 129 2.63 -2.57 -1.15
C VAL A 129 1.13 -2.33 -1.15
N GLU A 130 0.43 -2.77 -0.10
CA GLU A 130 -1.02 -2.53 0.06
C GLU A 130 -1.35 -1.03 0.04
N ALA A 131 -0.53 -0.22 0.72
CA ALA A 131 -0.69 1.23 0.74
C ALA A 131 -0.59 1.87 -0.66
N VAL A 132 0.18 1.30 -1.58
CA VAL A 132 0.22 1.78 -2.98
C VAL A 132 -1.08 1.47 -3.69
N TYR A 133 -1.64 0.27 -3.53
CA TYR A 133 -2.92 -0.10 -4.13
C TYR A 133 -4.10 0.69 -3.55
N LEU A 134 -4.09 0.96 -2.24
CA LEU A 134 -5.09 1.83 -1.61
C LEU A 134 -5.04 3.26 -2.17
N ARG A 135 -3.83 3.83 -2.34
CA ARG A 135 -3.69 5.14 -3.00
C ARG A 135 -4.17 5.10 -4.46
N ALA A 136 -3.82 4.06 -5.21
CA ALA A 136 -4.28 3.90 -6.60
C ALA A 136 -5.81 3.78 -6.70
N ALA A 137 -6.46 3.15 -5.71
CA ALA A 137 -7.92 3.07 -5.64
C ALA A 137 -8.54 4.44 -5.35
N ALA A 138 -7.96 5.23 -4.44
CA ALA A 138 -8.38 6.61 -4.22
C ALA A 138 -8.20 7.47 -5.49
N ASP A 139 -7.02 7.40 -6.12
CA ASP A 139 -6.74 8.09 -7.39
C ASP A 139 -7.79 7.74 -8.46
N LEU A 140 -8.15 6.46 -8.57
CA LEU A 140 -9.20 6.01 -9.48
C LEU A 140 -10.55 6.61 -9.13
N GLY A 141 -10.91 6.62 -7.84
CA GLY A 141 -12.13 7.26 -7.34
C GLY A 141 -12.26 8.70 -7.80
N TYR A 142 -11.19 9.50 -7.70
CA TYR A 142 -11.21 10.90 -8.13
C TYR A 142 -11.48 11.05 -9.64
N LEU A 143 -10.96 10.14 -10.46
CA LEU A 143 -11.25 10.14 -11.91
C LEU A 143 -12.67 9.69 -12.22
N LEU A 144 -13.19 8.70 -11.48
CA LEU A 144 -14.55 8.19 -11.65
C LEU A 144 -15.61 9.19 -11.18
N ALA A 145 -15.31 10.01 -10.17
CA ALA A 145 -16.22 11.04 -9.67
C ALA A 145 -16.58 12.10 -10.73
N LEU A 146 -15.77 12.24 -11.78
CA LEU A 146 -15.99 13.17 -12.90
C LEU A 146 -16.84 12.56 -14.03
N ARG A 147 -17.16 11.26 -13.95
CA ARG A 147 -17.85 10.51 -15.00
C ARG A 147 -19.33 10.36 -14.71
N ASP A 148 -20.04 9.79 -15.68
CA ASP A 148 -21.43 9.40 -15.50
C ASP A 148 -21.61 8.48 -14.28
N PRO A 149 -22.55 8.79 -13.36
CA PRO A 149 -22.81 7.99 -12.16
C PRO A 149 -23.16 6.54 -12.46
N GLN A 150 -24.00 6.25 -13.45
CA GLN A 150 -24.43 4.89 -13.73
C GLN A 150 -23.30 4.05 -14.33
N LEU A 151 -22.54 4.60 -15.27
CA LEU A 151 -21.37 3.92 -15.83
C LEU A 151 -20.31 3.64 -14.75
N THR A 152 -20.11 4.59 -13.84
CA THR A 152 -19.20 4.44 -12.70
C THR A 152 -19.66 3.34 -11.75
N ALA A 153 -20.95 3.33 -11.41
CA ALA A 153 -21.57 2.30 -10.57
C ALA A 153 -21.38 0.91 -11.18
N ASN A 154 -21.74 0.74 -12.46
CA ASN A 154 -21.60 -0.52 -13.17
C ASN A 154 -20.15 -1.02 -13.17
N ALA A 155 -19.18 -0.14 -13.48
CA ALA A 155 -17.77 -0.50 -13.53
C ALA A 155 -17.20 -0.92 -12.16
N LEU A 156 -17.56 -0.21 -11.08
CA LEU A 156 -17.16 -0.56 -9.72
C LEU A 156 -17.73 -1.92 -9.30
N VAL A 157 -18.99 -2.18 -9.60
CA VAL A 157 -19.67 -3.44 -9.25
C VAL A 157 -19.09 -4.60 -10.05
N GLU A 158 -18.86 -4.43 -11.36
CA GLU A 158 -18.24 -5.45 -12.21
C GLU A 158 -16.84 -5.81 -11.70
N ALA A 159 -16.01 -4.81 -11.41
CA ALA A 159 -14.66 -5.02 -10.89
C ALA A 159 -14.69 -5.70 -9.50
N ALA A 160 -15.61 -5.29 -8.63
CA ALA A 160 -15.79 -5.88 -7.32
C ALA A 160 -16.29 -7.33 -7.39
N ALA A 161 -17.21 -7.65 -8.32
CA ALA A 161 -17.72 -9.00 -8.52
C ALA A 161 -16.62 -9.93 -9.05
N ALA A 162 -15.77 -9.44 -9.96
CA ALA A 162 -14.63 -10.18 -10.47
C ALA A 162 -13.58 -10.46 -9.37
N ARG A 163 -13.40 -9.54 -8.42
CA ARG A 163 -12.37 -9.66 -7.36
C ARG A 163 -12.85 -9.17 -5.98
N PRO A 164 -13.77 -9.90 -5.32
CA PRO A 164 -14.43 -9.40 -4.11
C PRO A 164 -13.49 -9.09 -2.95
N GLN A 165 -12.47 -9.92 -2.71
CA GLN A 165 -11.52 -9.68 -1.61
C GLN A 165 -10.58 -8.49 -1.84
N GLY A 166 -10.23 -8.21 -3.11
CA GLY A 166 -9.42 -7.04 -3.45
C GLY A 166 -10.24 -5.78 -3.25
N TRP A 167 -11.41 -5.74 -3.88
CA TRP A 167 -12.32 -4.60 -3.80
C TRP A 167 -12.89 -4.37 -2.41
N ALA A 168 -13.13 -5.40 -1.61
CA ALA A 168 -13.50 -5.20 -0.21
C ALA A 168 -12.46 -4.38 0.59
N ARG A 169 -11.20 -4.36 0.17
CA ARG A 169 -10.14 -3.54 0.79
C ARG A 169 -10.03 -2.15 0.16
N TRP A 170 -10.17 -2.07 -1.17
CA TRP A 170 -9.92 -0.85 -1.95
C TRP A 170 -11.13 0.05 -2.12
N LEU A 171 -12.33 -0.52 -2.08
CA LEU A 171 -13.58 0.18 -2.38
C LEU A 171 -13.84 1.38 -1.46
N PRO A 172 -13.55 1.35 -0.14
CA PRO A 172 -13.67 2.55 0.69
C PRO A 172 -12.85 3.74 0.18
N ALA A 173 -11.62 3.49 -0.28
CA ALA A 173 -10.76 4.53 -0.82
C ALA A 173 -11.27 5.04 -2.18
N ALA A 174 -11.75 4.13 -3.04
CA ALA A 174 -12.31 4.51 -4.33
C ALA A 174 -13.65 5.27 -4.23
N LEU A 175 -14.43 5.04 -3.18
CA LEU A 175 -15.71 5.71 -2.95
C LEU A 175 -15.59 7.05 -2.24
N GLU A 176 -14.46 7.35 -1.59
CA GLU A 176 -14.29 8.62 -0.84
C GLU A 176 -14.64 9.88 -1.67
N PRO A 177 -14.15 10.05 -2.92
CA PRO A 177 -14.51 11.20 -3.75
C PRO A 177 -15.82 11.04 -4.53
N VAL A 178 -16.46 9.87 -4.49
CA VAL A 178 -17.65 9.54 -5.29
C VAL A 178 -18.91 9.99 -4.56
N LEU A 179 -19.87 10.57 -5.29
CA LEU A 179 -21.12 11.03 -4.71
C LEU A 179 -21.95 9.87 -4.11
N PRO A 180 -22.66 10.08 -2.98
CA PRO A 180 -23.52 9.06 -2.38
C PRO A 180 -24.56 8.48 -3.34
N ALA A 181 -25.10 9.29 -4.26
CA ALA A 181 -26.04 8.84 -5.28
C ALA A 181 -25.43 7.77 -6.21
N THR A 182 -24.16 7.93 -6.60
CA THR A 182 -23.43 6.93 -7.40
C THR A 182 -23.21 5.64 -6.60
N ALA A 183 -22.89 5.74 -5.31
CA ALA A 183 -22.77 4.59 -4.44
C ALA A 183 -24.11 3.85 -4.26
N ALA A 184 -25.23 4.58 -4.22
CA ALA A 184 -26.58 3.99 -4.16
C ALA A 184 -26.92 3.22 -5.45
N LEU A 185 -26.60 3.76 -6.63
CA LEU A 185 -26.73 3.03 -7.89
C LEU A 185 -25.89 1.74 -7.88
N ALA A 186 -24.63 1.83 -7.45
CA ALA A 186 -23.75 0.68 -7.35
C ALA A 186 -24.26 -0.36 -6.34
N LEU A 187 -24.87 0.06 -5.23
CA LEU A 187 -25.49 -0.84 -4.27
C LEU A 187 -26.66 -1.61 -4.89
N VAL A 188 -27.54 -0.94 -5.63
CA VAL A 188 -28.68 -1.58 -6.32
C VAL A 188 -28.18 -2.64 -7.30
N GLU A 189 -27.22 -2.28 -8.15
CA GLU A 189 -26.60 -3.20 -9.10
C GLU A 189 -25.95 -4.39 -8.37
N ALA A 190 -25.20 -4.15 -7.30
CA ALA A 190 -24.54 -5.20 -6.53
C ALA A 190 -25.52 -6.15 -5.82
N LEU A 191 -26.64 -5.63 -5.32
CA LEU A 191 -27.68 -6.46 -4.68
C LEU A 191 -28.45 -7.32 -5.71
N ALA A 192 -28.56 -6.86 -6.95
CA ALA A 192 -29.15 -7.65 -8.04
C ALA A 192 -28.27 -8.84 -8.44
N LEU A 193 -26.95 -8.77 -8.18
CA LEU A 193 -26.03 -9.86 -8.48
C LEU A 193 -26.11 -11.00 -7.47
N LYS A 194 -26.15 -12.24 -7.99
CA LYS A 194 -26.09 -13.47 -7.18
C LYS A 194 -24.64 -13.92 -6.95
N VAL A 195 -23.81 -13.05 -6.38
CA VAL A 195 -22.40 -13.36 -6.07
C VAL A 195 -22.30 -13.96 -4.67
N SER A 196 -21.77 -15.18 -4.59
CA SER A 196 -21.39 -15.83 -3.33
C SER A 196 -19.88 -16.06 -3.32
N ALA A 197 -19.15 -15.10 -2.76
CA ALA A 197 -17.69 -15.15 -2.68
C ALA A 197 -17.20 -14.45 -1.40
N PRO A 198 -16.08 -14.90 -0.80
CA PRO A 198 -15.53 -14.23 0.37
C PRO A 198 -15.18 -12.78 0.05
N GLY A 199 -15.62 -11.85 0.91
CA GLY A 199 -15.44 -10.40 0.72
C GLY A 199 -16.64 -9.70 0.11
N TRP A 200 -17.57 -10.40 -0.56
CA TRP A 200 -18.74 -9.76 -1.20
C TRP A 200 -19.65 -9.04 -0.19
N SER A 201 -19.95 -9.65 0.96
CA SER A 201 -20.72 -8.98 2.03
C SER A 201 -20.02 -7.75 2.60
N LEU A 202 -18.69 -7.62 2.45
CA LEU A 202 -17.97 -6.41 2.84
C LEU A 202 -18.05 -5.34 1.73
N VAL A 203 -18.01 -5.74 0.46
CA VAL A 203 -18.30 -4.85 -0.69
C VAL A 203 -19.70 -4.23 -0.54
N LEU A 204 -20.74 -5.03 -0.29
CA LEU A 204 -22.10 -4.53 -0.10
C LEU A 204 -22.19 -3.53 1.06
N ARG A 205 -21.51 -3.80 2.18
CA ARG A 205 -21.46 -2.88 3.32
C ARG A 205 -20.78 -1.57 2.98
N HIS A 206 -19.69 -1.59 2.22
CA HIS A 206 -18.99 -0.37 1.82
C HIS A 206 -19.82 0.48 0.84
N LEU A 207 -20.54 -0.15 -0.09
CA LEU A 207 -21.48 0.55 -0.97
C LEU A 207 -22.62 1.18 -0.18
N ALA A 208 -23.21 0.43 0.75
CA ALA A 208 -24.28 0.93 1.62
C ALA A 208 -23.80 2.06 2.55
N ASP A 209 -22.61 1.94 3.13
CA ASP A 209 -22.00 3.00 3.93
C ASP A 209 -21.81 4.29 3.12
N ALA A 210 -21.29 4.19 1.89
CA ALA A 210 -21.08 5.35 1.02
C ALA A 210 -22.40 5.94 0.49
N ALA A 211 -23.43 5.10 0.32
CA ALA A 211 -24.78 5.55 -0.05
C ALA A 211 -25.53 6.20 1.13
N GLY A 212 -25.06 6.02 2.37
CA GLY A 212 -25.79 6.43 3.58
C GLY A 212 -26.96 5.51 3.94
N ASP A 213 -27.00 4.29 3.42
CA ASP A 213 -28.11 3.35 3.61
C ASP A 213 -27.82 2.36 4.76
N ILE A 214 -28.19 2.76 5.97
CA ILE A 214 -27.96 1.96 7.19
C ILE A 214 -28.78 0.66 7.17
N GLU A 215 -29.97 0.67 6.56
CA GLU A 215 -30.81 -0.53 6.46
C GLU A 215 -30.21 -1.56 5.50
N ALA A 216 -29.65 -1.11 4.38
CA ALA A 216 -28.88 -1.99 3.50
C ALA A 216 -27.67 -2.59 4.23
N VAL A 217 -26.95 -1.81 5.07
CA VAL A 217 -25.88 -2.36 5.92
C VAL A 217 -26.43 -3.45 6.84
N LYS A 218 -27.54 -3.22 7.54
CA LYS A 218 -28.17 -4.20 8.43
C LYS A 218 -28.54 -5.48 7.69
N SER A 219 -29.05 -5.37 6.45
CA SER A 219 -29.44 -6.52 5.61
C SER A 219 -28.29 -7.48 5.29
N THR A 220 -27.04 -7.00 5.33
CA THR A 220 -25.85 -7.85 5.12
C THR A 220 -25.51 -8.76 6.30
N TYR A 221 -26.10 -8.52 7.47
CA TYR A 221 -25.91 -9.32 8.68
C TYR A 221 -27.09 -10.28 8.90
N SER A 222 -26.81 -11.44 9.51
CA SER A 222 -27.88 -12.31 9.99
C SER A 222 -28.59 -11.70 11.21
N PRO A 223 -29.86 -12.06 11.49
CA PRO A 223 -30.58 -11.56 12.66
C PRO A 223 -29.88 -11.85 14.00
N ALA A 224 -29.10 -12.94 14.08
CA ALA A 224 -28.30 -13.26 15.26
C ALA A 224 -27.04 -12.37 15.35
N ALA A 225 -26.39 -12.08 14.23
CA ALA A 225 -25.20 -11.22 14.19
C ALA A 225 -25.53 -9.78 14.61
N LEU A 226 -26.70 -9.25 14.21
CA LEU A 226 -27.16 -7.92 14.62
C LEU A 226 -27.27 -7.74 16.14
N LYS A 227 -27.53 -8.83 16.87
CA LYS A 227 -27.63 -8.84 18.34
C LYS A 227 -26.27 -8.99 19.04
N THR A 228 -25.17 -9.11 18.31
CA THR A 228 -23.83 -9.18 18.92
C THR A 228 -23.35 -7.77 19.28
N PRO A 229 -22.67 -7.58 20.43
CA PRO A 229 -22.18 -6.26 20.83
C PRO A 229 -21.30 -5.59 19.78
N ALA A 230 -20.45 -6.35 19.09
CA ALA A 230 -19.57 -5.82 18.06
C ALA A 230 -20.34 -5.22 16.87
N VAL A 231 -21.37 -5.90 16.37
CA VAL A 231 -22.18 -5.42 15.24
C VAL A 231 -23.13 -4.31 15.69
N ALA A 232 -23.77 -4.44 16.86
CA ALA A 232 -24.65 -3.41 17.40
C ALA A 232 -23.92 -2.07 17.60
N VAL A 233 -22.69 -2.08 18.11
CA VAL A 233 -21.86 -0.85 18.22
C VAL A 233 -21.55 -0.26 16.84
N GLN A 234 -21.28 -1.11 15.84
CA GLN A 234 -21.04 -0.65 14.47
C GLN A 234 -22.28 0.00 13.86
N ILE A 235 -23.47 -0.57 14.06
CA ILE A 235 -24.73 0.00 13.59
C ILE A 235 -25.07 1.29 14.35
N ALA A 236 -24.93 1.30 15.67
CA ALA A 236 -25.17 2.49 16.48
C ALA A 236 -24.27 3.67 16.09
N ARG A 237 -22.99 3.42 15.81
CA ARG A 237 -22.06 4.47 15.32
C ARG A 237 -22.53 5.09 14.00
N ARG A 238 -23.19 4.33 13.12
CA ARG A 238 -23.73 4.85 11.86
C ARG A 238 -24.93 5.76 12.12
N HIS A 239 -25.89 5.31 12.93
CA HIS A 239 -27.03 6.14 13.34
C HIS A 239 -26.57 7.43 14.05
N LEU A 240 -25.56 7.35 14.92
CA LEU A 240 -24.97 8.54 15.56
C LEU A 240 -24.34 9.52 14.57
N ALA A 241 -23.74 9.04 13.47
CA ALA A 241 -23.14 9.91 12.46
C ALA A 241 -24.18 10.75 11.70
N VAL A 242 -25.41 10.26 11.59
CA VAL A 242 -26.55 10.97 10.96
C VAL A 242 -27.49 11.65 11.96
N GLY A 243 -27.22 11.54 13.27
CA GLY A 243 -27.99 12.20 14.34
C GLY A 243 -29.20 11.41 14.87
N GLU A 244 -29.37 10.15 14.46
CA GLU A 244 -30.46 9.27 14.88
C GLU A 244 -30.16 8.62 16.24
N LEU A 245 -30.31 9.41 17.31
CA LEU A 245 -29.97 8.97 18.67
C LEU A 245 -30.82 7.80 19.17
N ASP A 246 -32.12 7.80 18.85
CA ASP A 246 -33.05 6.78 19.34
C ASP A 246 -32.76 5.40 18.73
N ASP A 247 -32.51 5.36 17.41
CA ASP A 247 -32.14 4.13 16.70
C ASP A 247 -30.76 3.61 17.11
N ALA A 248 -29.80 4.52 17.35
CA ALA A 248 -28.51 4.15 17.92
C ALA A 248 -28.68 3.49 19.30
N GLY A 249 -29.53 4.08 20.16
CA GLY A 249 -29.85 3.54 21.47
C GLY A 249 -30.52 2.18 21.39
N GLU A 250 -31.43 2.00 20.44
CA GLU A 250 -32.15 0.74 20.24
C GLU A 250 -31.23 -0.38 19.77
N ALA A 251 -30.36 -0.11 18.80
CA ALA A 251 -29.35 -1.07 18.36
C ALA A 251 -28.48 -1.57 19.53
N LEU A 252 -28.06 -0.67 20.42
CA LEU A 252 -27.27 -1.03 21.61
C LEU A 252 -28.08 -1.82 22.64
N ARG A 253 -29.35 -1.46 22.88
CA ARG A 253 -30.23 -2.16 23.83
C ARG A 253 -30.48 -3.61 23.41
N GLN A 254 -30.67 -3.87 22.12
CA GLN A 254 -30.90 -5.22 21.60
C GLN A 254 -29.70 -6.16 21.77
N ALA A 255 -28.49 -5.61 21.84
CA ALA A 255 -27.25 -6.34 22.10
C ALA A 255 -26.75 -6.22 23.55
N ALA A 256 -27.54 -5.61 24.44
CA ALA A 256 -27.17 -5.47 25.84
C ALA A 256 -26.94 -6.86 26.44
N PRO A 257 -25.83 -7.09 27.16
CA PRO A 257 -25.60 -8.35 27.82
C PRO A 257 -26.76 -8.61 28.77
N LYS A 258 -27.46 -9.75 28.60
CA LYS A 258 -28.49 -10.16 29.55
C LYS A 258 -27.84 -10.19 30.94
N PRO A 259 -28.46 -9.59 31.97
CA PRO A 259 -27.93 -9.66 33.32
C PRO A 259 -27.92 -11.12 33.80
N GLY A 260 -26.79 -11.79 33.59
CA GLY A 260 -26.56 -13.19 33.91
C GLY A 260 -25.39 -13.33 34.87
N LEU A 261 -25.71 -13.68 36.13
CA LEU A 261 -24.89 -14.26 37.20
C LEU A 261 -23.54 -13.61 37.61
N LEU A 262 -23.01 -12.60 36.94
CA LEU A 262 -21.83 -11.86 37.43
C LEU A 262 -22.21 -10.73 38.42
N GLY A 263 -23.48 -10.31 38.42
CA GLY A 263 -24.00 -9.29 39.35
C GLY A 263 -24.30 -9.80 40.77
N ARG A 264 -24.19 -11.11 41.05
CA ARG A 264 -24.46 -11.68 42.38
C ARG A 264 -23.22 -11.75 43.28
N SER A 265 -22.00 -11.64 42.74
CA SER A 265 -20.77 -11.61 43.57
C SER A 265 -20.40 -10.21 44.06
N LEU A 266 -20.79 -9.14 43.35
CA LEU A 266 -20.47 -7.76 43.72
C LEU A 266 -21.49 -7.11 44.68
N ARG A 267 -22.60 -7.78 45.01
CA ARG A 267 -23.61 -7.30 45.98
C ARG A 267 -23.56 -7.99 47.35
N ARG A 268 -22.57 -8.84 47.63
CA ARG A 268 -22.46 -9.56 48.92
C ARG A 268 -21.46 -8.98 49.92
N THR A 269 -20.90 -7.80 49.66
CA THR A 269 -19.97 -7.12 50.58
C THR A 269 -20.43 -5.74 51.06
N SER A 270 -21.66 -5.30 50.78
CA SER A 270 -22.13 -3.96 51.22
C SER A 270 -23.14 -3.97 52.38
N THR A 271 -23.27 -5.08 53.11
CA THR A 271 -24.03 -5.13 54.38
C THR A 271 -23.11 -5.52 55.53
N GLY A 272 -22.15 -4.62 55.81
CA GLY A 272 -21.31 -4.64 57.00
C GLY A 272 -21.26 -3.26 57.62
N ARG A 273 -21.95 -3.08 58.75
CA ARG A 273 -21.86 -1.95 59.68
C ARG A 273 -20.38 -1.68 60.05
N PRO A 274 -19.94 -0.42 60.24
CA PRO A 274 -18.50 -0.10 60.24
C PRO A 274 -17.86 -0.46 61.59
N PRO A 275 -16.64 -1.02 61.61
CA PRO A 275 -15.78 -0.94 62.77
C PRO A 275 -14.74 0.17 62.57
N GLY A 276 -14.71 1.11 63.52
CA GLY A 276 -13.48 1.67 64.08
C GLY A 276 -12.48 2.36 63.15
N SER A 277 -12.40 3.67 63.31
CA SER A 277 -11.27 4.54 62.93
C SER A 277 -9.90 3.83 62.98
N THR A 278 -9.30 3.60 61.82
CA THR A 278 -7.87 3.36 61.71
C THR A 278 -7.26 4.52 60.93
N ILE A 279 -6.36 5.23 61.60
CA ILE A 279 -5.65 6.42 61.14
C ILE A 279 -4.95 6.12 59.81
N PHE A 280 -5.31 6.87 58.76
CA PHE A 280 -4.64 6.82 57.47
C PHE A 280 -3.27 7.49 57.58
N ARG A 281 -2.20 6.69 57.54
CA ARG A 281 -0.82 7.17 57.51
C ARG A 281 -0.39 7.31 56.04
N PRO A 282 -0.02 8.51 55.55
CA PRO A 282 0.30 8.70 54.13
C PRO A 282 1.59 7.95 53.76
N PRO A 283 1.70 7.38 52.55
CA PRO A 283 2.92 6.75 52.08
C PRO A 283 4.05 7.78 51.90
N ALA A 284 5.26 7.38 52.28
CA ALA A 284 6.46 8.19 52.20
C ALA A 284 6.79 8.60 50.75
N LYS A 285 7.26 9.83 50.57
CA LYS A 285 7.70 10.39 49.28
C LYS A 285 8.77 9.48 48.62
N PRO A 286 8.73 9.31 47.28
CA PRO A 286 9.74 8.53 46.57
C PRO A 286 11.13 9.19 46.68
N LYS A 287 12.17 8.36 46.92
CA LYS A 287 13.57 8.79 46.94
C LYS A 287 14.01 9.28 45.55
N PRO A 288 14.84 10.34 45.47
CA PRO A 288 15.39 10.79 44.19
C PRO A 288 16.38 9.76 43.61
N PRO A 289 16.53 9.70 42.27
CA PRO A 289 17.41 8.73 41.62
C PRO A 289 18.88 8.98 41.99
N ARG A 290 19.61 7.90 42.30
CA ARG A 290 21.06 7.91 42.48
C ARG A 290 21.73 8.32 41.17
N ARG A 291 22.58 9.35 41.23
CA ARG A 291 23.54 9.69 40.17
C ARG A 291 24.42 8.46 39.88
N SER A 292 24.25 7.84 38.73
CA SER A 292 25.25 6.93 38.17
C SER A 292 26.40 7.77 37.64
N ALA A 293 27.60 7.49 38.16
CA ALA A 293 28.85 8.05 37.67
C ALA A 293 29.06 7.65 36.21
N GLY A 294 29.42 8.62 35.37
CA GLY A 294 29.76 8.38 33.97
C GLY A 294 30.95 7.44 33.81
N PRO A 295 31.06 6.73 32.68
CA PRO A 295 32.22 5.90 32.39
C PRO A 295 33.45 6.78 32.21
N ARG A 296 34.50 6.48 32.98
CA ARG A 296 35.82 7.11 32.85
C ARG A 296 36.38 6.81 31.46
N PHE A 297 36.74 7.86 30.75
CA PHE A 297 37.62 7.83 29.60
C PHE A 297 38.91 7.08 29.97
N ARG A 298 39.24 6.02 29.23
CA ARG A 298 40.61 5.50 29.13
C ARG A 298 41.18 6.01 27.82
N GLU A 299 42.23 6.80 27.92
CA GLU A 299 43.06 7.24 26.80
C GLU A 299 43.72 6.01 26.13
N PRO A 300 43.83 5.98 24.80
CA PRO A 300 44.62 4.96 24.12
C PRO A 300 46.11 5.36 24.17
N SER A 301 46.89 4.54 24.88
CA SER A 301 48.35 4.59 24.86
C SER A 301 48.89 4.24 23.47
N THR A 302 49.67 5.16 22.92
CA THR A 302 50.56 5.00 21.77
C THR A 302 51.57 3.87 22.00
N SER A 303 51.61 2.87 21.11
CA SER A 303 52.81 2.06 20.91
C SER A 303 53.12 1.94 19.42
N VAL A 304 54.32 2.41 19.09
CA VAL A 304 54.93 2.52 17.77
C VAL A 304 55.59 1.19 17.36
N GLY A 305 55.23 0.70 16.16
CA GLY A 305 56.13 0.06 15.18
C GLY A 305 56.26 -1.48 15.15
N PRO A 306 56.82 -2.07 14.06
CA PRO A 306 57.28 -1.45 12.80
C PRO A 306 56.67 -2.05 11.51
N ARG A 307 57.07 -1.44 10.38
CA ARG A 307 56.72 -1.71 8.96
C ARG A 307 57.31 -3.03 8.38
N PRO A 308 56.82 -3.49 7.21
CA PRO A 308 57.07 -4.82 6.64
C PRO A 308 58.22 -4.85 5.61
N SER A 309 58.76 -6.05 5.30
CA SER A 309 59.57 -6.41 4.10
C SER A 309 59.85 -7.95 4.08
N PRO A 310 60.38 -8.59 3.01
CA PRO A 310 59.65 -9.03 1.81
C PRO A 310 59.92 -10.51 1.38
N GLY A 311 59.14 -11.03 0.41
CA GLY A 311 59.43 -12.28 -0.33
C GLY A 311 58.85 -13.56 0.31
N ARG A 312 58.51 -14.64 -0.40
CA ARG A 312 58.62 -15.03 -1.82
C ARG A 312 57.58 -16.13 -2.10
N SER A 313 56.89 -16.01 -3.23
CA SER A 313 56.52 -17.05 -4.21
C SER A 313 56.40 -18.53 -3.79
N THR A 314 55.23 -19.13 -4.04
CA THR A 314 55.08 -20.43 -4.74
C THR A 314 53.69 -20.64 -5.36
N ILE A 315 53.69 -20.86 -6.68
CA ILE A 315 52.99 -21.91 -7.44
C ILE A 315 51.47 -21.80 -7.71
N SER A 316 51.20 -21.39 -8.95
CA SER A 316 50.20 -21.83 -9.93
C SER A 316 49.08 -22.81 -9.52
N THR A 317 47.84 -22.47 -9.91
CA THR A 317 46.96 -23.39 -10.65
C THR A 317 46.06 -22.56 -11.57
N THR A 318 46.29 -22.68 -12.87
CA THR A 318 45.51 -22.10 -13.95
C THR A 318 44.25 -22.94 -14.19
N TRP A 319 43.07 -22.33 -14.04
CA TRP A 319 41.80 -22.93 -14.45
C TRP A 319 41.49 -22.52 -15.89
N ARG A 320 41.54 -23.49 -16.83
CA ARG A 320 41.08 -23.35 -18.22
C ARG A 320 39.54 -23.42 -18.28
N PRO A 321 38.86 -22.55 -19.04
CA PRO A 321 37.47 -22.77 -19.41
C PRO A 321 37.34 -23.74 -20.61
N LYS A 322 36.38 -24.67 -20.53
CA LYS A 322 36.00 -25.60 -21.61
C LYS A 322 35.31 -24.86 -22.78
N PRO A 323 35.48 -25.30 -24.04
CA PRO A 323 34.81 -24.70 -25.20
C PRO A 323 33.32 -25.05 -25.27
N ARG A 324 32.49 -24.08 -25.69
CA ARG A 324 31.05 -24.25 -25.98
C ARG A 324 30.87 -24.95 -27.34
N PRO A 325 29.85 -25.82 -27.49
CA PRO A 325 29.49 -26.38 -28.79
C PRO A 325 28.72 -25.36 -29.65
N LEU A 326 29.04 -25.35 -30.95
CA LEU A 326 28.39 -24.59 -32.01
C LEU A 326 26.97 -25.12 -32.23
N ILE A 327 25.97 -24.23 -32.15
CA ILE A 327 24.59 -24.50 -32.57
C ILE A 327 24.44 -23.98 -34.00
N THR A 328 24.08 -24.88 -34.91
CA THR A 328 23.76 -24.61 -36.32
C THR A 328 22.38 -23.92 -36.46
N PRO A 329 22.19 -23.05 -37.46
CA PRO A 329 20.88 -22.42 -37.72
C PRO A 329 19.95 -23.38 -38.49
N PRO A 330 18.62 -23.33 -38.28
CA PRO A 330 17.67 -24.11 -39.07
C PRO A 330 17.45 -23.53 -40.47
N SER A 331 17.35 -24.45 -41.42
CA SER A 331 17.05 -24.27 -42.83
C SER A 331 15.64 -23.72 -43.09
N THR A 332 15.55 -22.78 -44.02
CA THR A 332 14.31 -22.26 -44.63
C THR A 332 13.68 -23.31 -45.55
N PRO A 333 12.37 -23.58 -45.47
CA PRO A 333 11.66 -24.28 -46.53
C PRO A 333 11.14 -23.31 -47.59
N THR A 334 11.60 -23.53 -48.81
CA THR A 334 11.02 -23.07 -50.08
C THR A 334 9.58 -23.54 -50.21
N SER A 335 8.63 -22.62 -50.44
CA SER A 335 7.30 -22.92 -50.93
C SER A 335 7.13 -22.26 -52.30
N SER A 336 7.28 -23.09 -53.33
CA SER A 336 6.78 -22.84 -54.68
C SER A 336 5.43 -23.54 -54.77
N GLY A 337 4.40 -22.83 -55.21
CA GLY A 337 3.05 -23.35 -55.33
C GLY A 337 2.13 -22.35 -56.03
N ALA A 338 2.31 -22.23 -57.34
CA ALA A 338 1.32 -21.63 -58.23
C ALA A 338 0.13 -22.60 -58.42
N CYS A 339 -1.10 -22.07 -58.42
CA CYS A 339 -2.15 -22.42 -59.39
C CYS A 339 -3.43 -21.58 -59.15
N THR A 340 -3.74 -20.78 -60.17
CA THR A 340 -5.07 -20.44 -60.76
C THR A 340 -6.29 -21.24 -60.28
N PHE A 341 -7.36 -20.57 -59.87
CA PHE A 341 -8.52 -20.15 -60.70
C PHE A 341 -9.33 -19.09 -59.94
#